data_AF-A0A955YPI1-F1
#
_entry.id   AF-A0A955YPI1-F1
#
_cell.length_a   1.000
_cell.length_b   1.000
_cell.length_c   1.000
_cell.angle_alpha   90.00
_cell.angle_beta   90.00
_cell.angle_gamma   90.00
#
_symmetry.space_group_name_H-M   'P 1'
#
loop_
_entity.id
_entity.type
_entity.pdbx_description
1 polymer ?
#
loop_
_entity_poly.entity_id
_entity_poly.type
_entity_poly.pdbx_seq_one_letter_code
_entity_poly.pdbx_strand_id
1 'polypeptide(L)'
;QPTGFPDLGPARFDTANGAFLVVESHQSMANRMETVCWDEAKQDVVDALTGLPYVRVEADGTYLTSSFTEAHRLNSPYILEGKDKTFFNTLRDEFGAMESGPIDRKRFAAVLCKYDPNTLLHGVFLAKKELAGGRLRMERAMSSFIEASGVRTALSGGVKNDHVDPSGPAKQGFGNVPFHREEFTADRIVAFFNVDLSQLRAYGLGDEVTKMLTLLALFKIRAVLEGGLRLRTACDLELVDTPRVTRPKGFELPALDALATDLRAAIAACGDALGPIQTVKYEK
;
A
#
# COMPACT_ATOMS: atom_id res chain seq x y z
N GLN A 1 5.42 -19.38 4.86
CA GLN A 1 5.30 -18.64 6.15
C GLN A 1 4.09 -17.71 6.09
N PRO A 2 3.25 -17.64 7.12
CA PRO A 2 2.04 -16.81 7.14
C PRO A 2 2.31 -15.37 7.54
N THR A 3 1.27 -14.54 7.43
CA THR A 3 1.22 -13.30 8.23
C THR A 3 1.18 -13.67 9.71
N GLY A 4 2.10 -13.10 10.47
CA GLY A 4 2.17 -13.25 11.93
C GLY A 4 1.95 -11.91 12.62
N PHE A 5 1.13 -11.89 13.67
CA PHE A 5 0.96 -10.74 14.54
C PHE A 5 1.48 -11.08 15.95
N PRO A 6 2.10 -10.13 16.68
CA PRO A 6 2.62 -10.38 18.02
C PRO A 6 1.60 -11.04 18.96
N ASP A 7 0.35 -10.62 18.89
CA ASP A 7 -0.71 -11.05 19.81
C ASP A 7 -1.54 -12.23 19.27
N LEU A 8 -1.52 -12.48 17.96
CA LEU A 8 -2.35 -13.52 17.30
C LEU A 8 -1.54 -14.75 16.85
N GLY A 9 -0.22 -14.62 16.70
CA GLY A 9 0.59 -15.63 16.01
C GLY A 9 0.19 -15.78 14.55
N PRO A 10 0.28 -17.00 13.97
CA PRO A 10 -0.24 -17.31 12.64
C PRO A 10 -1.75 -17.08 12.55
N ALA A 11 -2.19 -16.20 11.67
CA ALA A 11 -3.60 -15.82 11.51
C ALA A 11 -4.44 -16.93 10.82
N ARG A 12 -4.67 -18.04 11.54
CA ARG A 12 -5.54 -19.15 11.16
C ARG A 12 -7.00 -18.84 11.44
N PHE A 13 -7.89 -19.34 10.59
CA PHE A 13 -9.33 -19.27 10.82
C PHE A 13 -10.05 -20.46 10.15
N ASP A 14 -11.22 -20.83 10.69
CA ASP A 14 -12.02 -21.93 10.17
C ASP A 14 -13.16 -21.42 9.29
N THR A 15 -13.45 -22.18 8.24
CA THR A 15 -14.59 -21.98 7.34
C THR A 15 -15.40 -23.27 7.23
N ALA A 16 -16.57 -23.21 6.59
CA ALA A 16 -17.33 -24.41 6.23
C ALA A 16 -16.54 -25.38 5.33
N ASN A 17 -15.47 -24.90 4.67
CA ASN A 17 -14.62 -25.68 3.77
C ASN A 17 -13.29 -26.12 4.41
N GLY A 18 -13.15 -25.95 5.74
CA GLY A 18 -11.95 -26.33 6.50
C GLY A 18 -11.08 -25.15 6.92
N ALA A 19 -9.83 -25.46 7.30
CA ALA A 19 -8.88 -24.51 7.87
C ALA A 19 -8.21 -23.63 6.81
N PHE A 20 -8.16 -22.33 7.11
CA PHE A 20 -7.58 -21.29 6.28
C PHE A 20 -6.49 -20.53 7.06
N LEU A 21 -5.68 -19.79 6.32
CA LEU A 21 -4.58 -19.00 6.85
C LEU A 21 -4.42 -17.73 6.02
N VAL A 22 -4.30 -16.60 6.70
CA VAL A 22 -3.92 -15.35 6.04
C VAL A 22 -2.42 -15.40 5.72
N VAL A 23 -2.11 -15.47 4.43
CA VAL A 23 -0.73 -15.42 3.93
C VAL A 23 -0.26 -13.95 3.92
N GLU A 24 -1.08 -13.05 3.39
CA GLU A 24 -0.84 -11.59 3.43
C GLU A 24 -2.11 -10.81 3.75
N SER A 25 -1.98 -9.89 4.70
CA SER A 25 -3.07 -9.04 5.15
C SER A 25 -3.40 -7.93 4.16
N HIS A 26 -4.56 -7.32 4.36
CA HIS A 26 -5.02 -6.18 3.57
C HIS A 26 -4.07 -4.97 3.62
N GLN A 27 -3.46 -4.73 4.78
CA GLN A 27 -2.53 -3.64 5.00
C GLN A 27 -1.18 -3.94 4.34
N SER A 28 -0.68 -5.16 4.49
CA SER A 28 0.57 -5.59 3.85
C SER A 28 0.46 -5.52 2.32
N MET A 29 -0.65 -6.00 1.75
CA MET A 29 -0.85 -5.91 0.31
C MET A 29 -1.03 -4.47 -0.19
N ALA A 30 -1.63 -3.58 0.61
CA ALA A 30 -1.66 -2.15 0.27
C ALA A 30 -0.24 -1.59 0.14
N ASN A 31 0.63 -1.88 1.11
CA ASN A 31 2.03 -1.47 1.07
C ASN A 31 2.74 -2.05 -0.17
N ARG A 32 2.53 -3.33 -0.49
CA ARG A 32 3.15 -3.96 -1.69
C ARG A 32 2.71 -3.29 -2.99
N MET A 33 1.43 -2.95 -3.11
CA MET A 33 0.90 -2.19 -4.25
C MET A 33 1.40 -0.74 -4.30
N GLU A 34 1.90 -0.18 -3.20
CA GLU A 34 2.58 1.12 -3.18
C GLU A 34 4.06 0.97 -3.54
N THR A 35 4.72 -0.07 -3.05
CA THR A 35 6.14 -0.37 -3.35
C THR A 35 6.40 -0.52 -4.84
N VAL A 36 5.51 -1.19 -5.60
CA VAL A 36 5.68 -1.35 -7.06
C VAL A 36 5.57 -0.04 -7.84
N CYS A 37 5.19 1.06 -7.19
CA CYS A 37 5.11 2.39 -7.78
C CYS A 37 6.34 3.25 -7.50
N TRP A 38 7.27 2.80 -6.66
CA TRP A 38 8.41 3.57 -6.19
C TRP A 38 9.75 2.96 -6.64
N ASP A 39 10.66 3.80 -7.13
CA ASP A 39 12.03 3.44 -7.47
C ASP A 39 12.95 3.97 -6.36
N GLU A 40 13.40 3.07 -5.48
CA GLU A 40 14.26 3.40 -4.34
C GLU A 40 15.61 4.01 -4.76
N ALA A 41 16.14 3.63 -5.93
CA ALA A 41 17.42 4.14 -6.42
C ALA A 41 17.27 5.58 -6.93
N LYS A 42 16.14 5.89 -7.59
CA LYS A 42 15.81 7.25 -8.03
C LYS A 42 15.23 8.12 -6.92
N GLN A 43 14.74 7.51 -5.83
CA GLN A 43 13.94 8.18 -4.80
C GLN A 43 12.77 8.95 -5.41
N ASP A 44 12.09 8.32 -6.36
CA ASP A 44 10.97 8.87 -7.12
C ASP A 44 10.02 7.75 -7.56
N VAL A 45 8.88 8.11 -8.14
CA VAL A 45 7.97 7.16 -8.76
C VAL A 45 8.62 6.46 -9.96
N VAL A 46 8.20 5.22 -10.23
CA VAL A 46 8.66 4.47 -11.42
C VAL A 46 8.27 5.19 -12.71
N ASP A 47 8.98 4.90 -13.81
CA ASP A 47 8.82 5.61 -15.09
C ASP A 47 7.38 5.56 -15.66
N ALA A 48 6.60 4.54 -15.33
CA ALA A 48 5.20 4.42 -15.74
C ALA A 48 4.29 5.49 -15.09
N LEU A 49 4.72 6.06 -13.95
CA LEU A 49 3.99 7.00 -13.13
C LEU A 49 4.53 8.44 -13.23
N THR A 50 5.52 8.71 -14.08
CA THR A 50 6.06 10.05 -14.28
C THR A 50 4.93 11.06 -14.55
N GLY A 51 4.92 12.14 -13.77
CA GLY A 51 3.88 13.17 -13.82
C GLY A 51 2.75 12.99 -12.81
N LEU A 52 2.67 11.85 -12.10
CA LEU A 52 1.74 11.66 -11.00
C LEU A 52 2.22 12.45 -9.77
N PRO A 53 1.40 13.34 -9.18
CA PRO A 53 1.80 14.11 -8.02
C PRO A 53 1.88 13.23 -6.77
N TYR A 54 2.81 13.61 -5.90
CA TYR A 54 2.92 13.15 -4.53
C TYR A 54 3.58 14.26 -3.70
N VAL A 55 3.61 14.07 -2.38
CA VAL A 55 4.32 14.99 -1.49
C VAL A 55 5.67 14.39 -1.14
N ARG A 56 6.74 15.02 -1.62
CA ARG A 56 8.13 14.70 -1.29
C ARG A 56 8.50 15.42 0.00
N VAL A 57 9.19 14.73 0.90
CA VAL A 57 9.73 15.32 2.12
C VAL A 57 11.25 15.28 2.07
N GLU A 58 11.86 16.43 2.33
CA GLU A 58 13.32 16.57 2.37
C GLU A 58 13.79 17.05 3.74
N ALA A 59 14.93 16.52 4.18
CA ALA A 59 15.67 17.01 5.34
C ALA A 59 17.08 17.36 4.87
N ASP A 60 17.56 18.56 5.25
CA ASP A 60 18.88 19.06 4.85
C ASP A 60 19.14 19.03 3.33
N GLY A 61 18.09 19.25 2.53
CA GLY A 61 18.15 19.24 1.06
C GLY A 61 18.30 17.85 0.44
N THR A 62 18.09 16.78 1.21
CA THR A 62 18.12 15.39 0.73
C THR A 62 16.77 14.71 0.94
N TYR A 63 16.45 13.72 0.13
CA TYR A 63 15.25 12.91 0.32
C TYR A 63 15.20 12.30 1.71
N LEU A 64 14.10 12.50 2.42
CA LEU A 64 13.82 11.85 3.70
C LEU A 64 12.74 10.78 3.54
N THR A 65 11.59 11.17 3.00
CA THR A 65 10.42 10.29 2.80
C THR A 65 9.43 10.93 1.82
N SER A 66 8.28 10.30 1.56
CA SER A 66 7.22 10.84 0.72
C SER A 66 5.85 10.31 1.12
N SER A 67 4.78 10.92 0.61
CA SER A 67 3.43 10.38 0.79
C SER A 67 3.22 9.00 0.15
N PHE A 68 4.11 8.56 -0.76
CA PHE A 68 4.14 7.19 -1.30
C PHE A 68 4.79 6.18 -0.34
N THR A 69 5.86 6.58 0.35
CA THR A 69 6.63 5.68 1.23
C THR A 69 6.17 5.71 2.69
N GLU A 70 5.36 6.70 3.06
CA GLU A 70 4.78 6.82 4.39
C GLU A 70 3.50 5.99 4.53
N ALA A 71 3.42 5.15 5.58
CA ALA A 71 2.23 4.35 5.87
C ALA A 71 0.95 5.21 6.11
N HIS A 72 1.14 6.46 6.54
CA HIS A 72 0.08 7.43 6.77
C HIS A 72 -0.18 8.35 5.57
N ARG A 73 0.56 8.19 4.46
CA ARG A 73 0.46 9.02 3.25
C ARG A 73 0.50 10.51 3.60
N LEU A 74 -0.44 11.31 3.10
CA LEU A 74 -0.58 12.73 3.46
C LEU A 74 -0.75 13.01 4.96
N ASN A 75 -1.21 12.05 5.77
CA ASN A 75 -1.29 12.21 7.22
C ASN A 75 0.05 11.99 7.95
N SER A 76 1.16 11.81 7.20
CA SER A 76 2.47 11.61 7.81
C SER A 76 2.87 12.80 8.71
N PRO A 77 3.44 12.55 9.90
CA PRO A 77 3.99 13.62 10.73
C PRO A 77 5.13 14.36 10.01
N TYR A 78 5.86 13.70 9.10
CA TYR A 78 6.91 14.35 8.32
C TYR A 78 6.37 15.36 7.31
N ILE A 79 5.09 15.26 6.95
CA ILE A 79 4.38 16.21 6.08
C ILE A 79 3.64 17.28 6.90
N LEU A 80 3.00 16.91 8.01
CA LEU A 80 2.06 17.79 8.72
C LEU A 80 2.59 18.39 10.04
N GLU A 81 3.66 17.84 10.63
CA GLU A 81 4.18 18.26 11.94
C GLU A 81 5.48 19.07 11.88
N GLY A 82 6.15 19.13 10.73
CA GLY A 82 7.39 19.90 10.56
C GLY A 82 7.25 21.39 10.91
N LYS A 83 8.39 22.05 11.21
CA LYS A 83 8.44 23.50 11.46
C LYS A 83 7.93 24.34 10.29
N ASP A 84 8.23 23.92 9.05
CA ASP A 84 7.66 24.53 7.85
C ASP A 84 6.17 24.17 7.74
N LYS A 85 5.32 25.18 7.90
CA LYS A 85 3.85 25.03 7.81
C LYS A 85 3.30 25.44 6.45
N THR A 86 4.13 25.71 5.44
CA THR A 86 3.67 26.22 4.14
C THR A 86 2.67 25.28 3.47
N PHE A 87 3.05 24.00 3.31
CA PHE A 87 2.16 23.01 2.70
C PHE A 87 0.96 22.67 3.60
N PHE A 88 1.17 22.59 4.92
CA PHE A 88 0.08 22.39 5.87
C PHE A 88 -0.99 23.49 5.80
N ASN A 89 -0.57 24.76 5.76
CA ASN A 89 -1.48 25.89 5.60
C ASN A 89 -2.17 25.86 4.24
N THR A 90 -1.47 25.46 3.17
CA THR A 90 -2.07 25.26 1.85
C THR A 90 -3.20 24.23 1.91
N LEU A 91 -2.96 23.06 2.53
CA LEU A 91 -4.00 22.03 2.73
C LEU A 91 -5.15 22.56 3.58
N ARG A 92 -4.87 23.26 4.68
CA ARG A 92 -5.90 23.85 5.55
C ARG A 92 -6.79 24.80 4.75
N ASP A 93 -6.21 25.67 3.94
CA ASP A 93 -6.95 26.68 3.18
C ASP A 93 -7.77 26.02 2.03
N GLU A 94 -7.20 25.02 1.35
CA GLU A 94 -7.90 24.17 0.37
C GLU A 94 -9.08 23.43 1.01
N PHE A 95 -8.96 23.00 2.27
CA PHE A 95 -10.03 22.35 3.04
C PHE A 95 -10.95 23.33 3.81
N GLY A 96 -10.62 24.62 3.88
CA GLY A 96 -11.24 25.58 4.81
C GLY A 96 -12.75 25.74 4.65
N ALA A 97 -13.30 25.43 3.48
CA ALA A 97 -14.75 25.40 3.26
C ALA A 97 -15.49 24.30 4.06
N MET A 98 -14.77 23.40 4.75
CA MET A 98 -15.31 22.26 5.48
C MET A 98 -15.13 22.37 7.01
N GLU A 99 -14.73 23.53 7.53
CA GLU A 99 -14.56 23.75 8.98
C GLU A 99 -15.86 23.54 9.77
N SER A 100 -17.00 23.86 9.18
CA SER A 100 -18.33 23.60 9.75
C SER A 100 -19.24 22.88 8.75
N GLY A 101 -20.21 22.13 9.26
CA GLY A 101 -21.14 21.39 8.42
C GLY A 101 -20.60 20.05 7.86
N PRO A 102 -21.32 19.44 6.90
CA PRO A 102 -20.93 18.20 6.27
C PRO A 102 -19.64 18.36 5.45
N ILE A 103 -18.84 17.29 5.36
CA ILE A 103 -17.65 17.26 4.52
C ILE A 103 -18.07 17.22 3.06
N ASP A 104 -17.60 18.19 2.27
CA ASP A 104 -17.70 18.15 0.81
C ASP A 104 -16.73 17.08 0.28
N ARG A 105 -17.26 15.87 0.08
CA ARG A 105 -16.48 14.72 -0.38
C ARG A 105 -15.87 14.94 -1.77
N LYS A 106 -16.52 15.72 -2.64
CA LYS A 106 -16.03 15.99 -4.00
C LYS A 106 -14.84 16.92 -3.95
N ARG A 107 -14.94 18.01 -3.19
CA ARG A 107 -13.80 18.92 -2.96
C ARG A 107 -12.65 18.20 -2.26
N PHE A 108 -12.95 17.38 -1.24
CA PHE A 108 -11.92 16.59 -0.57
C PHE A 108 -11.20 15.65 -1.55
N ALA A 109 -11.94 14.90 -2.38
CA ALA A 109 -11.34 14.04 -3.41
C ALA A 109 -10.52 14.82 -4.44
N ALA A 110 -10.95 16.03 -4.82
CA ALA A 110 -10.22 16.87 -5.77
C ALA A 110 -8.88 17.35 -5.20
N VAL A 111 -8.85 17.78 -3.94
CA VAL A 111 -7.60 18.17 -3.27
C VAL A 111 -6.67 16.97 -3.09
N LEU A 112 -7.20 15.80 -2.73
CA LEU A 112 -6.41 14.56 -2.68
C LEU A 112 -5.84 14.22 -4.06
N CYS A 113 -6.64 14.29 -5.13
CA CYS A 113 -6.18 14.07 -6.50
C CYS A 113 -5.08 15.05 -6.91
N LYS A 114 -5.19 16.31 -6.50
CA LYS A 114 -4.20 17.33 -6.86
C LYS A 114 -2.82 17.04 -6.26
N TYR A 115 -2.76 16.55 -5.03
CA TYR A 115 -1.49 16.42 -4.29
C TYR A 115 -0.98 14.98 -4.12
N ASP A 116 -1.89 14.00 -4.08
CA ASP A 116 -1.56 12.58 -3.91
C ASP A 116 -2.76 11.68 -4.34
N PRO A 117 -2.94 11.43 -5.65
CA PRO A 117 -3.98 10.53 -6.17
C PRO A 117 -3.94 9.12 -5.58
N ASN A 118 -2.77 8.68 -5.10
CA ASN A 118 -2.61 7.35 -4.53
C ASN A 118 -3.46 7.18 -3.26
N THR A 119 -3.73 8.26 -2.52
CA THR A 119 -4.66 8.27 -1.37
C THR A 119 -6.11 7.96 -1.75
N LEU A 120 -6.54 8.20 -3.00
CA LEU A 120 -7.88 7.84 -3.46
C LEU A 120 -8.02 6.32 -3.67
N LEU A 121 -6.93 5.61 -3.99
CA LEU A 121 -6.95 4.16 -4.09
C LEU A 121 -6.79 3.50 -2.71
N HIS A 122 -5.83 3.97 -1.93
CA HIS A 122 -5.40 3.33 -0.68
C HIS A 122 -6.00 3.93 0.59
N GLY A 123 -6.81 4.97 0.46
CA GLY A 123 -7.47 5.66 1.55
C GLY A 123 -6.50 6.51 2.38
N VAL A 124 -7.07 7.50 3.07
CA VAL A 124 -6.34 8.39 3.97
C VAL A 124 -7.26 8.87 5.07
N PHE A 125 -6.70 9.10 6.26
CA PHE A 125 -7.42 9.74 7.35
C PHE A 125 -6.59 10.89 7.90
N LEU A 126 -7.02 12.12 7.62
CA LEU A 126 -6.42 13.35 8.14
C LEU A 126 -7.11 13.71 9.45
N ALA A 127 -6.56 13.23 10.56
CA ALA A 127 -7.17 13.33 11.89
C ALA A 127 -6.82 14.63 12.64
N LYS A 128 -6.07 15.53 12.02
CA LYS A 128 -5.69 16.81 12.61
C LYS A 128 -6.88 17.74 12.79
N LYS A 129 -7.04 18.30 13.99
CA LYS A 129 -8.17 19.17 14.36
C LYS A 129 -8.25 20.41 13.47
N GLU A 130 -7.10 20.92 13.08
CA GLU A 130 -6.94 22.07 12.19
C GLU A 130 -7.38 21.78 10.76
N LEU A 131 -7.50 20.51 10.36
CA LEU A 131 -7.98 20.09 9.05
C LEU A 131 -9.44 19.62 9.18
N ALA A 132 -10.37 20.58 9.12
CA ALA A 132 -11.82 20.35 9.23
C ALA A 132 -12.25 19.56 10.48
N GLY A 133 -11.59 19.80 11.62
CA GLY A 133 -11.92 19.13 12.89
C GLY A 133 -11.42 17.69 12.99
N GLY A 134 -10.49 17.26 12.12
CA GLY A 134 -9.97 15.88 12.12
C GLY A 134 -10.95 14.86 11.56
N ARG A 135 -11.89 15.30 10.72
CA ARG A 135 -13.00 14.46 10.17
C ARG A 135 -12.77 14.00 8.73
N LEU A 136 -11.66 14.39 8.12
CA LEU A 136 -11.37 14.12 6.71
C LEU A 136 -10.87 12.69 6.54
N ARG A 137 -11.76 11.80 6.13
CA ARG A 137 -11.46 10.38 5.88
C ARG A 137 -11.92 9.98 4.49
N MET A 138 -11.01 9.37 3.74
CA MET A 138 -11.29 8.74 2.46
C MET A 138 -11.10 7.23 2.60
N GLU A 139 -12.12 6.46 2.25
CA GLU A 139 -12.10 5.01 2.25
C GLU A 139 -11.27 4.47 1.08
N ARG A 140 -10.80 3.23 1.21
CA ARG A 140 -10.06 2.54 0.16
C ARG A 140 -10.98 2.22 -1.01
N ALA A 141 -10.60 2.64 -2.22
CA ALA A 141 -11.23 2.15 -3.45
C ALA A 141 -10.57 0.84 -3.94
N MET A 142 -9.38 0.49 -3.45
CA MET A 142 -8.67 -0.74 -3.80
C MET A 142 -8.33 -1.56 -2.55
N SER A 143 -8.54 -2.87 -2.63
CA SER A 143 -8.21 -3.80 -1.55
C SER A 143 -7.72 -5.14 -2.10
N SER A 144 -6.82 -5.79 -1.37
CA SER A 144 -6.32 -7.11 -1.74
C SER A 144 -5.77 -7.85 -0.53
N PHE A 145 -5.72 -9.16 -0.60
CA PHE A 145 -5.17 -10.03 0.43
C PHE A 145 -4.76 -11.37 -0.19
N ILE A 146 -3.96 -12.16 0.52
CA ILE A 146 -3.58 -13.50 0.08
C ILE A 146 -3.99 -14.49 1.16
N GLU A 147 -4.75 -15.51 0.78
CA GLU A 147 -5.25 -16.55 1.67
C GLU A 147 -4.86 -17.93 1.16
N ALA A 148 -4.67 -18.84 2.12
CA ALA A 148 -4.40 -20.24 1.87
C ALA A 148 -5.51 -21.10 2.45
N SER A 149 -5.89 -22.15 1.72
CA SER A 149 -6.87 -23.17 2.13
C SER A 149 -6.24 -24.56 2.18
N GLY A 150 -6.81 -25.46 2.99
CA GLY A 150 -6.24 -26.81 3.17
C GLY A 150 -4.91 -26.75 3.91
N VAL A 151 -4.84 -25.85 4.91
CA VAL A 151 -3.60 -25.52 5.60
C VAL A 151 -3.23 -26.62 6.59
N ARG A 152 -1.96 -27.02 6.58
CA ARG A 152 -1.39 -28.01 7.52
C ARG A 152 -0.12 -27.45 8.14
N THR A 153 0.04 -27.67 9.44
CA THR A 153 1.28 -27.32 10.14
C THR A 153 2.43 -28.21 9.64
N ALA A 154 3.53 -27.57 9.26
CA ALA A 154 4.81 -28.19 9.01
C ALA A 154 5.76 -27.75 10.12
N LEU A 155 6.01 -28.65 11.09
CA LEU A 155 6.94 -28.37 12.17
C LEU A 155 8.37 -28.48 11.64
N SER A 156 9.13 -27.40 11.78
CA SER A 156 10.57 -27.37 11.53
C SER A 156 11.30 -26.88 12.79
N GLY A 157 12.61 -26.71 12.72
CA GLY A 157 13.40 -26.28 13.86
C GLY A 157 14.85 -26.11 13.49
N GLY A 158 15.66 -25.78 14.48
CA GLY A 158 17.09 -25.66 14.32
C GLY A 158 17.77 -25.55 15.67
N VAL A 159 19.09 -25.36 15.63
CA VAL A 159 19.89 -25.12 16.82
C VAL A 159 20.72 -23.87 16.56
N LYS A 160 20.61 -22.88 17.44
CA LYS A 160 21.63 -21.84 17.51
C LYS A 160 22.86 -22.49 18.12
N ASN A 161 23.95 -22.63 17.35
CA ASN A 161 25.20 -23.15 17.87
C ASN A 161 26.10 -22.02 18.35
N ASP A 162 26.53 -22.10 19.60
CA ASP A 162 27.59 -21.27 20.16
C ASP A 162 28.89 -22.06 20.10
N HIS A 163 29.76 -21.75 19.14
CA HIS A 163 31.03 -22.46 19.02
C HIS A 163 32.03 -22.05 20.11
N VAL A 164 31.82 -20.90 20.75
CA VAL A 164 32.76 -20.29 21.70
C VAL A 164 32.47 -20.78 23.11
N ASP A 165 31.20 -20.79 23.50
CA ASP A 165 30.74 -21.36 24.78
C ASP A 165 29.48 -22.23 24.60
N PRO A 166 29.63 -23.49 24.13
CA PRO A 166 28.50 -24.38 23.88
C PRO A 166 27.64 -24.69 25.11
N SER A 167 28.20 -24.54 26.32
CA SER A 167 27.57 -24.85 27.60
C SER A 167 27.15 -23.61 28.39
N GLY A 168 27.27 -22.42 27.79
CA GLY A 168 26.98 -21.15 28.45
C GLY A 168 25.50 -20.92 28.75
N PRO A 169 25.17 -19.90 29.57
CA PRO A 169 23.81 -19.64 30.02
C PRO A 169 22.88 -19.15 28.90
N ALA A 170 22.03 -20.04 28.37
CA ALA A 170 21.07 -19.80 27.28
C ALA A 170 20.21 -18.53 27.40
N LYS A 171 19.75 -18.18 28.60
CA LYS A 171 18.92 -16.99 28.84
C LYS A 171 19.65 -15.66 28.60
N GLN A 172 20.98 -15.66 28.66
CA GLN A 172 21.82 -14.50 28.35
C GLN A 172 22.30 -14.52 26.89
N GLY A 173 21.91 -15.54 26.12
CA GLY A 173 22.28 -15.71 24.73
C GLY A 173 23.51 -16.57 24.47
N PHE A 174 24.07 -17.27 25.45
CA PHE A 174 25.18 -18.22 25.24
C PHE A 174 24.67 -19.65 25.01
N GLY A 175 25.56 -20.56 24.64
CA GLY A 175 25.25 -21.98 24.56
C GLY A 175 24.45 -22.39 23.32
N ASN A 176 24.38 -23.71 23.12
CA ASN A 176 23.59 -24.28 22.04
C ASN A 176 22.10 -24.27 22.43
N VAL A 177 21.26 -23.59 21.64
CA VAL A 177 19.82 -23.47 21.92
C VAL A 177 19.00 -24.08 20.80
N PRO A 178 18.41 -25.29 21.00
CA PRO A 178 17.41 -25.82 20.10
C PRO A 178 16.15 -24.96 20.10
N PHE A 179 15.58 -24.75 18.92
CA PHE A 179 14.31 -24.05 18.75
C PHE A 179 13.43 -24.81 17.75
N HIS A 180 12.12 -24.72 17.94
CA HIS A 180 11.13 -25.19 16.98
C HIS A 180 10.58 -23.99 16.20
N ARG A 181 10.15 -24.24 14.96
CA ARG A 181 9.44 -23.30 14.11
C ARG A 181 8.15 -23.96 13.65
N GLU A 182 7.05 -23.22 13.78
CA GLU A 182 5.78 -23.63 13.19
C GLU A 182 5.68 -23.00 11.79
N GLU A 183 5.79 -23.82 10.75
CA GLU A 183 5.57 -23.43 9.36
C GLU A 183 4.30 -24.08 8.83
N PHE A 184 3.92 -23.75 7.59
CA PHE A 184 2.64 -24.16 7.03
C PHE A 184 2.79 -24.57 5.57
N THR A 185 2.07 -25.62 5.21
CA THR A 185 1.78 -26.03 3.83
C THR A 185 0.31 -25.78 3.53
N ALA A 186 -0.05 -25.62 2.26
CA ALA A 186 -1.42 -25.39 1.84
C ALA A 186 -1.71 -26.11 0.52
N ASP A 187 -2.95 -26.54 0.34
CA ASP A 187 -3.42 -27.12 -0.93
C ASP A 187 -3.57 -26.04 -2.02
N ARG A 188 -3.98 -24.83 -1.62
CA ARG A 188 -4.20 -23.71 -2.54
C ARG A 188 -3.91 -22.39 -1.86
N ILE A 189 -3.25 -21.49 -2.59
CA ILE A 189 -3.01 -20.10 -2.20
C ILE A 189 -3.64 -19.20 -3.27
N VAL A 190 -4.43 -18.21 -2.86
CA VAL A 190 -5.13 -17.30 -3.76
C VAL A 190 -4.90 -15.86 -3.33
N ALA A 191 -4.42 -15.03 -4.26
CA ALA A 191 -4.39 -13.59 -4.12
C ALA A 191 -5.70 -13.00 -4.65
N PHE A 192 -6.43 -12.28 -3.81
CA PHE A 192 -7.67 -11.59 -4.16
C PHE A 192 -7.40 -10.10 -4.32
N PHE A 193 -8.00 -9.50 -5.35
CA PHE A 193 -7.94 -8.07 -5.62
C PHE A 193 -9.35 -7.55 -5.93
N ASN A 194 -9.67 -6.36 -5.43
CA ASN A 194 -10.93 -5.68 -5.70
C ASN A 194 -10.66 -4.19 -5.94
N VAL A 195 -11.30 -3.63 -6.95
CA VAL A 195 -11.29 -2.20 -7.28
C VAL A 195 -12.74 -1.74 -7.37
N ASP A 196 -13.13 -0.81 -6.50
CA ASP A 196 -14.47 -0.24 -6.46
C ASP A 196 -14.63 0.84 -7.54
N LEU A 197 -15.02 0.40 -8.73
CA LEU A 197 -15.30 1.29 -9.86
C LEU A 197 -16.44 2.28 -9.57
N SER A 198 -17.36 1.96 -8.65
CA SER A 198 -18.44 2.87 -8.28
C SER A 198 -17.90 4.03 -7.44
N GLN A 199 -17.00 3.74 -6.50
CA GLN A 199 -16.32 4.74 -5.71
C GLN A 199 -15.43 5.65 -6.56
N LEU A 200 -14.67 5.08 -7.50
CA LEU A 200 -13.82 5.87 -8.42
C LEU A 200 -14.64 6.88 -9.24
N ARG A 201 -15.85 6.52 -9.66
CA ARG A 201 -16.80 7.43 -10.35
C ARG A 201 -17.45 8.42 -9.39
N ALA A 202 -17.79 7.97 -8.18
CA ALA A 202 -18.45 8.79 -7.16
C ALA A 202 -17.59 9.96 -6.66
N TYR A 203 -16.26 9.92 -6.87
CA TYR A 203 -15.40 11.08 -6.64
C TYR A 203 -15.75 12.28 -7.53
N GLY A 204 -16.36 12.05 -8.69
CA GLY A 204 -16.84 13.12 -9.57
C GLY A 204 -15.73 14.00 -10.15
N LEU A 205 -14.53 13.45 -10.34
CA LEU A 205 -13.32 14.16 -10.78
C LEU A 205 -13.17 14.25 -12.31
N GLY A 206 -14.17 13.76 -13.06
CA GLY A 206 -14.14 13.71 -14.51
C GLY A 206 -13.57 12.40 -15.06
N ASP A 207 -13.83 12.14 -16.33
CA ASP A 207 -13.56 10.85 -16.96
C ASP A 207 -12.06 10.55 -17.06
N GLU A 208 -11.23 11.56 -17.33
CA GLU A 208 -9.77 11.39 -17.42
C GLU A 208 -9.16 10.94 -16.09
N VAL A 209 -9.53 11.58 -14.98
CA VAL A 209 -9.06 11.20 -13.65
C VAL A 209 -9.58 9.82 -13.26
N THR A 210 -10.86 9.52 -13.51
CA THR A 210 -11.41 8.19 -13.22
C THR A 210 -10.71 7.10 -14.05
N LYS A 211 -10.39 7.36 -15.32
CA LYS A 211 -9.61 6.46 -16.18
C LYS A 211 -8.19 6.26 -15.63
N MET A 212 -7.50 7.34 -15.28
CA MET A 212 -6.16 7.29 -14.70
C MET A 212 -6.15 6.48 -13.39
N LEU A 213 -7.06 6.72 -12.46
CA LEU A 213 -7.16 5.96 -11.21
C LEU A 213 -7.43 4.47 -11.45
N THR A 214 -8.28 4.15 -12.45
CA THR A 214 -8.55 2.76 -12.83
C THR A 214 -7.29 2.09 -13.38
N LEU A 215 -6.58 2.75 -14.31
CA LEU A 215 -5.32 2.24 -14.87
C LEU A 215 -4.23 2.10 -13.81
N LEU A 216 -4.13 3.05 -12.88
CA LEU A 216 -3.18 3.00 -11.77
C LEU A 216 -3.45 1.79 -10.87
N ALA A 217 -4.72 1.51 -10.55
CA ALA A 217 -5.10 0.33 -9.78
C ALA A 217 -4.74 -0.97 -10.53
N LEU A 218 -5.05 -1.07 -11.82
CA LEU A 218 -4.72 -2.24 -12.64
C LEU A 218 -3.20 -2.43 -12.78
N PHE A 219 -2.45 -1.35 -13.00
CA PHE A 219 -0.99 -1.36 -13.05
C PHE A 219 -0.41 -1.92 -11.74
N LYS A 220 -0.87 -1.42 -10.59
CA LYS A 220 -0.44 -1.91 -9.27
C LYS A 220 -0.69 -3.40 -9.09
N ILE A 221 -1.89 -3.88 -9.45
CA ILE A 221 -2.25 -5.30 -9.37
C ILE A 221 -1.32 -6.13 -10.26
N ARG A 222 -1.16 -5.73 -11.52
CA ARG A 222 -0.34 -6.44 -12.49
C ARG A 222 1.13 -6.46 -12.08
N ALA A 223 1.68 -5.33 -11.66
CA ALA A 223 3.07 -5.20 -11.22
C ALA A 223 3.37 -6.04 -9.97
N VAL A 224 2.43 -6.13 -9.02
CA VAL A 224 2.58 -7.03 -7.86
C VAL A 224 2.61 -8.50 -8.31
N LEU A 225 1.74 -8.88 -9.24
CA LEU A 225 1.63 -10.26 -9.73
C LEU A 225 2.79 -10.71 -10.62
N GLU A 226 3.41 -9.79 -11.36
CA GLU A 226 4.60 -10.07 -12.19
C GLU A 226 5.93 -9.90 -11.42
N GLY A 227 5.90 -9.22 -10.27
CA GLY A 227 7.05 -9.15 -9.37
C GLY A 227 7.38 -10.50 -8.73
N GLY A 228 8.52 -10.59 -8.06
CA GLY A 228 9.00 -11.86 -7.50
C GLY A 228 8.16 -12.48 -6.37
N LEU A 229 7.03 -11.86 -5.97
CA LEU A 229 6.10 -12.30 -4.91
C LEU A 229 6.79 -12.96 -3.70
N ARG A 230 7.99 -12.48 -3.34
CA ARG A 230 8.74 -12.94 -2.19
C ARG A 230 8.16 -12.28 -0.97
N LEU A 231 7.18 -12.95 -0.38
CA LEU A 231 6.39 -12.37 0.69
C LEU A 231 7.16 -12.37 2.02
N ARG A 232 7.92 -13.44 2.24
CA ARG A 232 8.77 -13.71 3.41
C ARG A 232 10.01 -14.48 2.97
N THR A 233 11.02 -14.54 3.85
CA THR A 233 12.33 -15.15 3.54
C THR A 233 12.25 -16.56 2.96
N ALA A 234 11.31 -17.39 3.44
CA ALA A 234 11.17 -18.80 3.08
C ALA A 234 9.97 -19.08 2.15
N CYS A 235 9.48 -18.08 1.43
CA CYS A 235 8.28 -18.20 0.61
C CYS A 235 8.40 -17.32 -0.64
N ASP A 236 8.82 -17.95 -1.74
CA ASP A 236 8.75 -17.39 -3.08
C ASP A 236 7.51 -17.99 -3.76
N LEU A 237 6.58 -17.12 -4.16
CA LEU A 237 5.37 -17.53 -4.85
C LEU A 237 5.50 -17.18 -6.32
N GLU A 238 4.93 -18.02 -7.17
CA GLU A 238 4.82 -17.75 -8.59
C GLU A 238 3.34 -17.85 -8.99
N LEU A 239 2.95 -17.01 -9.92
CA LEU A 239 1.61 -17.07 -10.47
C LEU A 239 1.50 -18.31 -11.37
N VAL A 240 0.56 -19.21 -11.03
CA VAL A 240 0.39 -20.48 -11.77
C VAL A 240 -0.24 -20.26 -13.15
N ASP A 241 -1.21 -19.35 -13.26
CA ASP A 241 -2.02 -19.12 -14.47
C ASP A 241 -2.35 -17.64 -14.63
N THR A 242 -2.91 -17.26 -15.79
CA THR A 242 -3.43 -15.90 -16.01
C THR A 242 -4.44 -15.49 -14.92
N PRO A 243 -4.40 -14.23 -14.43
CA PRO A 243 -5.32 -13.78 -13.40
C PRO A 243 -6.78 -13.90 -13.81
N ARG A 244 -7.58 -14.61 -13.00
CA ARG A 244 -9.00 -14.78 -13.25
C ARG A 244 -9.77 -13.51 -12.85
N VAL A 245 -10.31 -12.80 -13.84
CA VAL A 245 -11.25 -11.69 -13.61
C VAL A 245 -12.65 -12.25 -13.43
N THR A 246 -13.29 -11.92 -12.31
CA THR A 246 -14.68 -12.33 -12.04
C THR A 246 -15.70 -11.29 -12.48
N ARG A 247 -15.33 -10.00 -12.46
CA ARG A 247 -16.14 -8.88 -12.95
C ARG A 247 -15.24 -7.72 -13.45
N PRO A 248 -15.66 -6.99 -14.50
CA PRO A 248 -16.79 -7.30 -15.38
C PRO A 248 -16.53 -8.54 -16.24
N LYS A 249 -17.60 -9.19 -16.74
CA LYS A 249 -17.46 -10.40 -17.56
C LYS A 249 -16.74 -10.07 -18.87
N GLY A 250 -15.77 -10.91 -19.27
CA GLY A 250 -15.02 -10.76 -20.52
C GLY A 250 -13.89 -9.72 -20.46
N PHE A 251 -13.66 -9.08 -19.31
CA PHE A 251 -12.47 -8.26 -19.11
C PHE A 251 -11.28 -9.15 -18.75
N GLU A 252 -10.15 -8.89 -19.37
CA GLU A 252 -8.87 -9.52 -19.07
C GLU A 252 -7.94 -8.46 -18.50
N LEU A 253 -7.20 -8.81 -17.44
CA LEU A 253 -6.19 -7.91 -16.89
C LEU A 253 -5.07 -7.72 -17.95
N PRO A 254 -4.81 -6.51 -18.46
CA PRO A 254 -3.81 -6.34 -19.51
C PRO A 254 -2.39 -6.61 -19.01
N ALA A 255 -1.45 -6.79 -19.95
CA ALA A 255 -0.02 -6.94 -19.65
C ALA A 255 0.56 -5.65 -19.06
N LEU A 256 1.66 -5.77 -18.30
CA LEU A 256 2.26 -4.65 -17.58
C LEU A 256 2.69 -3.51 -18.51
N ASP A 257 3.34 -3.82 -19.63
CA ASP A 257 3.81 -2.79 -20.58
C ASP A 257 2.67 -2.00 -21.23
N ALA A 258 1.55 -2.67 -21.52
CA ALA A 258 0.35 -2.02 -22.03
C ALA A 258 -0.25 -1.08 -20.96
N LEU A 259 -0.36 -1.56 -19.72
CA LEU A 259 -0.83 -0.74 -18.59
C LEU A 259 0.10 0.45 -18.33
N ALA A 260 1.41 0.27 -18.40
CA ALA A 260 2.39 1.34 -18.20
C ALA A 260 2.26 2.43 -19.28
N THR A 261 2.06 2.02 -20.54
CA THR A 261 1.86 2.93 -21.66
C THR A 261 0.56 3.73 -21.50
N ASP A 262 -0.55 3.03 -21.23
CA ASP A 262 -1.86 3.64 -21.09
C ASP A 262 -1.94 4.54 -19.84
N LEU A 263 -1.31 4.13 -18.73
CA LEU A 263 -1.26 4.91 -17.50
C LEU A 263 -0.50 6.22 -17.71
N ARG A 264 0.66 6.19 -18.35
CA ARG A 264 1.43 7.40 -18.65
C ARG A 264 0.61 8.37 -19.51
N ALA A 265 -0.08 7.87 -20.52
CA ALA A 265 -0.97 8.69 -21.35
C ALA A 265 -2.15 9.27 -20.54
N ALA A 266 -2.75 8.49 -19.64
CA ALA A 266 -3.85 8.94 -18.80
C ALA A 266 -3.40 9.98 -17.75
N ILE A 267 -2.22 9.84 -17.17
CA ILE A 267 -1.63 10.85 -16.27
C ILE A 267 -1.49 12.19 -17.01
N ALA A 268 -0.94 12.18 -18.22
CA ALA A 268 -0.80 13.39 -19.03
C ALA A 268 -2.16 14.02 -19.38
N ALA A 269 -3.17 13.20 -19.66
CA ALA A 269 -4.52 13.67 -20.01
C ALA A 269 -5.27 14.35 -18.85
N CYS A 270 -4.90 14.09 -17.59
CA CYS A 270 -5.51 14.72 -16.42
C CYS A 270 -5.25 16.23 -16.33
N GLY A 271 -4.19 16.75 -16.97
CA GLY A 271 -3.87 18.18 -16.99
C GLY A 271 -3.87 18.82 -15.59
N ASP A 272 -4.57 19.95 -15.45
CA ASP A 272 -4.62 20.75 -14.21
C ASP A 272 -5.32 20.06 -13.03
N ALA A 273 -5.95 18.89 -13.24
CA ALA A 273 -6.47 18.09 -12.13
C ALA A 273 -5.35 17.50 -11.26
N LEU A 274 -4.14 17.37 -11.82
CA LEU A 274 -2.93 16.95 -11.11
C LEU A 274 -2.05 18.18 -10.86
N GLY A 275 -1.70 18.40 -9.60
CA GLY A 275 -0.72 19.43 -9.24
C GLY A 275 0.71 19.00 -9.55
N PRO A 276 1.69 19.90 -9.35
CA PRO A 276 3.10 19.49 -9.36
C PRO A 276 3.44 18.75 -8.06
N ILE A 277 4.50 17.94 -8.10
CA ILE A 277 5.11 17.34 -6.90
C ILE A 277 5.42 18.46 -5.90
N GLN A 278 4.90 18.32 -4.67
CA GLN A 278 5.14 19.28 -3.61
C GLN A 278 6.33 18.82 -2.78
N THR A 279 7.30 19.69 -2.56
CA THR A 279 8.43 19.41 -1.65
C THR A 279 8.21 20.13 -0.32
N VAL A 280 8.13 19.35 0.76
CA VAL A 280 8.06 19.82 2.14
C VAL A 280 9.42 19.69 2.78
N LYS A 281 9.90 20.76 3.44
CA LYS A 281 11.12 20.71 4.25
C LYS A 281 10.76 20.26 5.66
N TYR A 282 11.35 19.14 6.08
CA TYR A 282 11.17 18.62 7.42
C TYR A 282 12.34 19.01 8.32
N GLU A 283 12.02 19.80 9.34
CA GLU A 283 12.87 20.06 10.49
C GLU A 283 12.07 19.77 11.75
N LYS A 284 12.67 19.01 12.67
CA LYS A 284 12.07 18.65 13.95
C LYS A 284 11.96 19.84 14.89
#